data_AF-A0A951NF63-F1
#
_entry.id   AF-A0A951NF63-F1
#
_cell.length_a   1.000
_cell.length_b   1.000
_cell.length_c   1.000
_cell.angle_alpha   90.00
_cell.angle_beta   90.00
_cell.angle_gamma   90.00
#
_symmetry.space_group_name_H-M   'P 1'
#
loop_
_entity.id
_entity.type
_entity.pdbx_description
1 polymer ?
#
loop_
_entity_poly.entity_id
_entity_poly.type
_entity_poly.pdbx_seq_one_letter_code
_entity_poly.pdbx_strand_id
1 'polypeptide(L)'
;MRGLVGGGLLLAGLTLFVVGGAISPQDSSTSDTLAVEQVRERQPAPAASPGVSPEPSGRPAPADRPPADDPVLPLPADAQEAVIDRHIDGDTLALRALAVGPVLSSTSQITVRLLEIDTPETKQPGTAVQCYGPEASARLAALAPVGSPVYVVADRERTDQYGRDLLYLWDAQGRSINLGLVDGGFAKAVLYAPNDRYITVLRAAEAEAKTARRGLWGACAASAAAPAPAAAVASRAPVPVVPAPEAARGNCDPAYPTVCIPAPLPDLDCGEIPHRRFAVLAPDPHRFDGNSDGVGCESG
;
A
#
# COMPACT_ATOMS: atom_id res chain seq x y z
N MET A 1 52.54 -43.98 27.95
CA MET A 1 52.92 -44.22 26.53
C MET A 1 52.72 -42.88 25.81
N ARG A 2 53.67 -41.94 25.84
CA ARG A 2 54.86 -41.72 24.96
C ARG A 2 54.55 -41.55 23.45
N GLY A 3 54.84 -40.34 22.95
CA GLY A 3 54.91 -39.86 21.56
C GLY A 3 54.41 -38.39 21.50
N LEU A 4 55.18 -37.28 21.51
CA LEU A 4 56.46 -36.89 20.85
C LEU A 4 56.32 -37.01 19.30
N VAL A 5 56.56 -36.04 18.39
CA VAL A 5 57.25 -34.72 18.31
C VAL A 5 56.84 -34.03 16.98
N GLY A 6 56.97 -32.69 16.89
CA GLY A 6 57.42 -31.98 15.67
C GLY A 6 56.45 -30.89 15.19
N GLY A 7 56.74 -29.58 15.20
CA GLY A 7 58.02 -28.87 15.17
C GLY A 7 58.39 -28.48 13.74
N GLY A 8 58.06 -27.25 13.32
CA GLY A 8 58.40 -26.70 12.01
C GLY A 8 58.09 -25.21 11.90
N LEU A 9 59.11 -24.39 12.16
CA LEU A 9 59.17 -22.92 12.13
C LEU A 9 60.09 -22.50 10.98
N LEU A 10 59.66 -21.64 10.05
CA LEU A 10 60.48 -20.84 9.11
C LEU A 10 59.51 -20.05 8.20
N LEU A 11 59.72 -18.84 7.70
CA LEU A 11 60.54 -17.66 8.03
C LEU A 11 60.11 -16.60 6.98
N ALA A 12 60.04 -15.34 7.42
CA ALA A 12 60.18 -14.08 6.69
C ALA A 12 60.12 -14.04 5.14
N GLY A 13 59.32 -13.11 4.62
CA GLY A 13 59.38 -12.66 3.23
C GLY A 13 58.71 -11.30 3.03
N LEU A 14 59.28 -10.26 3.64
CA LEU A 14 58.99 -8.85 3.39
C LEU A 14 59.51 -8.48 1.98
N THR A 15 58.67 -7.92 1.11
CA THR A 15 59.15 -7.11 -0.01
C THR A 15 58.18 -5.96 -0.27
N LEU A 16 58.63 -4.80 0.21
CA LEU A 16 58.10 -3.48 -0.07
C LEU A 16 58.72 -3.01 -1.39
N PHE A 17 57.92 -2.73 -2.42
CA PHE A 17 58.37 -1.94 -3.57
C PHE A 17 57.57 -0.64 -3.61
N VAL A 18 58.25 0.42 -3.15
CA VAL A 18 57.87 1.82 -3.38
C VAL A 18 58.64 2.28 -4.61
N VAL A 19 57.92 2.72 -5.64
CA VAL A 19 58.38 3.63 -6.68
C VAL A 19 57.17 4.55 -6.90
N GLY A 20 57.17 5.86 -6.64
CA GLY A 20 58.25 6.83 -6.70
C GLY A 20 58.26 7.50 -8.07
N GLY A 21 57.30 8.41 -8.33
CA GLY A 21 57.20 9.14 -9.60
C GLY A 21 56.46 10.48 -9.42
N ALA A 22 57.24 11.55 -9.39
CA ALA A 22 56.92 12.95 -9.12
C ALA A 22 56.42 13.71 -10.39
N ILE A 23 55.42 14.60 -10.26
CA ILE A 23 55.52 16.09 -10.31
C ILE A 23 55.66 16.74 -11.72
N SER A 24 54.56 17.38 -12.16
CA SER A 24 54.41 18.72 -12.80
C SER A 24 54.84 18.98 -14.28
N PRO A 25 54.68 20.21 -14.83
CA PRO A 25 53.45 20.74 -15.45
C PRO A 25 53.71 21.42 -16.84
N GLN A 26 52.73 22.20 -17.32
CA GLN A 26 52.76 23.14 -18.48
C GLN A 26 52.39 22.48 -19.83
N ASP A 27 51.46 23.03 -20.63
CA ASP A 27 51.57 24.35 -21.22
C ASP A 27 50.25 25.09 -21.48
N SER A 28 50.37 26.38 -21.27
CA SER A 28 49.51 27.49 -21.67
C SER A 28 49.50 27.70 -23.18
N SER A 29 48.35 28.04 -23.77
CA SER A 29 48.29 28.80 -25.01
C SER A 29 47.14 29.80 -24.98
N THR A 30 47.50 31.03 -24.65
CA THR A 30 46.78 32.27 -24.96
C THR A 30 47.28 32.81 -26.28
N SER A 31 46.37 33.28 -27.14
CA SER A 31 46.49 34.34 -28.17
C SER A 31 45.46 34.07 -29.26
N ASP A 32 44.81 35.01 -29.92
CA ASP A 32 44.53 36.42 -29.68
C ASP A 32 43.47 36.80 -30.75
N THR A 33 42.64 37.79 -30.41
CA THR A 33 41.92 38.72 -31.29
C THR A 33 41.22 38.23 -32.58
N LEU A 34 39.90 38.51 -32.68
CA LEU A 34 39.39 39.54 -33.60
C LEU A 34 37.96 39.92 -33.22
N ALA A 35 37.80 41.20 -32.88
CA ALA A 35 36.57 41.87 -32.54
C ALA A 35 35.70 42.08 -33.79
N VAL A 36 34.38 41.93 -33.63
CA VAL A 36 33.41 42.71 -34.42
C VAL A 36 32.32 43.21 -33.47
N GLU A 37 32.43 44.51 -33.25
CA GLU A 37 31.53 45.40 -32.52
C GLU A 37 30.22 45.57 -33.31
N GLN A 38 29.05 45.27 -32.71
CA GLN A 38 27.77 45.87 -33.13
C GLN A 38 26.85 46.18 -31.95
N VAL A 39 26.84 47.46 -31.61
CA VAL A 39 25.71 48.35 -31.27
C VAL A 39 24.52 47.75 -30.50
N ARG A 40 24.46 48.15 -29.23
CA ARG A 40 23.34 47.96 -28.30
C ARG A 40 22.28 49.05 -28.54
N GLU A 41 21.23 48.71 -29.28
CA GLU A 41 20.02 49.53 -29.37
C GLU A 41 19.23 49.41 -28.05
N ARG A 42 18.99 50.54 -27.38
CA ARG A 42 18.20 50.62 -26.15
C ARG A 42 16.71 50.54 -26.50
N GLN A 43 16.03 49.49 -26.04
CA GLN A 43 14.58 49.37 -26.19
C GLN A 43 13.88 49.97 -24.95
N PRO A 44 12.93 50.92 -25.11
CA PRO A 44 12.22 51.55 -24.00
C PRO A 44 11.15 50.63 -23.41
N ALA A 45 10.99 50.71 -22.09
CA ALA A 45 9.96 50.01 -21.33
C ALA A 45 8.55 50.47 -21.69
N PRO A 46 7.56 49.58 -21.88
CA PRO A 46 6.17 49.98 -22.03
C PRO A 46 5.54 50.33 -20.67
N ALA A 47 4.81 51.43 -20.68
CA ALA A 47 4.11 52.04 -19.56
C ALA A 47 2.97 51.16 -18.99
N ALA A 48 2.75 51.35 -17.69
CA ALA A 48 1.72 50.73 -16.87
C ALA A 48 0.29 50.98 -17.40
N SER A 49 -0.56 49.95 -17.26
CA SER A 49 -2.02 50.05 -17.34
C SER A 49 -2.65 49.96 -15.93
N PRO A 50 -3.83 50.56 -15.70
CA PRO A 50 -4.35 50.85 -14.37
C PRO A 50 -5.08 49.67 -13.72
N GLY A 51 -5.24 49.80 -12.40
CA GLY A 51 -5.63 48.78 -11.45
C GLY A 51 -6.94 48.05 -11.70
N VAL A 52 -6.89 46.74 -11.43
CA VAL A 52 -8.04 45.90 -11.12
C VAL A 52 -8.09 45.78 -9.59
N SER A 53 -9.20 46.23 -8.99
CA SER A 53 -9.50 46.09 -7.56
C SER A 53 -9.47 44.62 -7.13
N PRO A 54 -8.93 44.28 -5.94
CA PRO A 54 -9.08 42.94 -5.41
C PRO A 54 -10.51 42.75 -4.90
N GLU A 55 -11.22 41.75 -5.43
CA GLU A 55 -12.44 41.23 -4.83
C GLU A 55 -12.16 40.67 -3.42
N PRO A 56 -13.13 40.77 -2.49
CA PRO A 56 -12.93 40.37 -1.10
C PRO A 56 -12.80 38.85 -0.97
N SER A 57 -11.79 38.48 -0.21
CA SER A 57 -11.39 37.13 0.16
C SER A 57 -12.57 36.20 0.45
N GLY A 58 -12.72 35.18 -0.39
CA GLY A 58 -13.44 33.97 -0.04
C GLY A 58 -12.90 33.41 1.27
N ARG A 59 -13.83 33.10 2.17
CA ARG A 59 -13.66 32.54 3.52
C ARG A 59 -12.39 31.66 3.64
N PRO A 60 -11.49 31.91 4.62
CA PRO A 60 -10.38 31.00 4.87
C PRO A 60 -10.95 29.61 5.14
N ALA A 61 -10.41 28.60 4.43
CA ALA A 61 -10.51 27.22 4.86
C ALA A 61 -10.08 27.15 6.33
N PRO A 62 -10.71 26.33 7.19
CA PRO A 62 -10.33 26.24 8.59
C PRO A 62 -8.93 25.62 8.69
N ALA A 63 -7.91 26.46 8.63
CA ALA A 63 -6.57 26.19 9.11
C ALA A 63 -6.61 26.45 10.62
N ASP A 64 -7.11 25.48 11.38
CA ASP A 64 -6.90 25.32 12.84
C ASP A 64 -7.68 24.11 13.38
N ARG A 65 -7.66 22.99 12.64
CA ARG A 65 -7.76 21.69 13.31
C ARG A 65 -6.32 21.23 13.54
N PRO A 66 -5.90 20.90 14.78
CA PRO A 66 -4.69 20.11 14.97
C PRO A 66 -4.78 18.91 14.02
N PRO A 67 -3.68 18.45 13.39
CA PRO A 67 -3.72 17.18 12.68
C PRO A 67 -4.37 16.18 13.64
N ALA A 68 -5.53 15.62 13.25
CA ALA A 68 -5.99 14.43 13.94
C ALA A 68 -4.81 13.48 13.85
N ASP A 69 -4.29 13.00 14.99
CA ASP A 69 -3.06 12.23 15.04
C ASP A 69 -3.13 11.17 13.94
N ASP A 70 -2.37 11.36 12.85
CA ASP A 70 -2.37 10.42 11.73
C ASP A 70 -2.14 9.04 12.33
N PRO A 71 -2.85 7.99 11.92
CA PRO A 71 -2.61 6.67 12.48
C PRO A 71 -1.12 6.35 12.33
N VAL A 72 -0.42 6.18 13.45
CA VAL A 72 1.01 5.82 13.47
C VAL A 72 1.14 4.38 13.96
N LEU A 73 1.80 3.55 13.17
CA LEU A 73 2.27 2.24 13.58
C LEU A 73 3.76 2.31 13.92
N PRO A 74 4.14 2.26 15.21
CA PRO A 74 5.55 2.28 15.58
C PRO A 74 6.27 1.03 15.08
N LEU A 75 7.58 1.15 14.83
CA LEU A 75 8.42 0.01 14.48
C LEU A 75 8.42 -1.04 15.61
N PRO A 76 7.99 -2.29 15.37
CA PRO A 76 7.94 -3.30 16.42
C PRO A 76 9.33 -3.77 16.87
N ALA A 77 9.47 -4.12 18.14
CA ALA A 77 10.74 -4.59 18.71
C ALA A 77 11.17 -5.97 18.17
N ASP A 78 10.23 -6.74 17.63
CA ASP A 78 10.44 -8.03 16.97
C ASP A 78 10.76 -7.90 15.47
N ALA A 79 10.96 -6.69 14.96
CA ALA A 79 11.25 -6.48 13.55
C ALA A 79 12.66 -6.91 13.17
N GLN A 80 12.79 -7.59 12.03
CA GLN A 80 14.06 -8.06 11.49
C GLN A 80 14.48 -7.22 10.28
N GLU A 81 15.76 -6.88 10.20
CA GLU A 81 16.28 -6.08 9.09
C GLU A 81 16.46 -6.91 7.80
N ALA A 82 16.06 -6.32 6.68
CA ALA A 82 16.14 -6.86 5.34
C ALA A 82 16.46 -5.75 4.33
N VAL A 83 16.68 -6.14 3.07
CA VAL A 83 16.90 -5.22 1.95
C VAL A 83 16.02 -5.58 0.78
N ILE A 84 15.45 -4.56 0.13
CA ILE A 84 14.61 -4.73 -1.06
C ILE A 84 15.47 -5.10 -2.27
N ASP A 85 15.14 -6.21 -2.93
CA ASP A 85 15.84 -6.65 -4.15
C ASP A 85 15.10 -6.24 -5.43
N ARG A 86 13.76 -6.33 -5.46
CA ARG A 86 12.93 -5.88 -6.60
C ARG A 86 11.47 -5.67 -6.23
N HIS A 87 10.75 -4.85 -7.00
CA HIS A 87 9.28 -4.74 -6.95
C HIS A 87 8.63 -5.70 -7.93
N ILE A 88 7.50 -6.29 -7.56
CA ILE A 88 6.74 -7.22 -8.40
C ILE A 88 5.40 -6.60 -8.77
N ASP A 89 4.56 -6.22 -7.81
CA ASP A 89 3.30 -5.47 -8.01
C ASP A 89 3.08 -4.50 -6.83
N GLY A 90 1.92 -3.82 -6.74
CA GLY A 90 1.62 -2.79 -5.73
C GLY A 90 1.66 -3.27 -4.27
N ASP A 91 1.53 -4.57 -4.03
CA ASP A 91 1.58 -5.20 -2.70
C ASP A 91 2.54 -6.39 -2.63
N THR A 92 3.34 -6.60 -3.68
CA THR A 92 4.22 -7.76 -3.79
C THR A 92 5.62 -7.31 -4.20
N LEU A 93 6.63 -7.73 -3.45
CA LEU A 93 8.04 -7.43 -3.73
C LEU A 93 8.94 -8.62 -3.40
N ALA A 94 10.19 -8.57 -3.84
CA ALA A 94 11.20 -9.50 -3.37
C ALA A 94 12.23 -8.78 -2.50
N LEU A 95 12.61 -9.44 -1.42
CA LEU A 95 13.62 -8.96 -0.49
C LEU A 95 14.46 -10.13 0.01
N ARG A 96 15.52 -9.81 0.74
CA ARG A 96 16.34 -10.79 1.46
C ARG A 96 16.75 -10.24 2.81
N ALA A 97 16.86 -11.12 3.80
CA ALA A 97 17.36 -10.74 5.11
C ALA A 97 18.84 -10.35 5.04
N LEU A 98 19.26 -9.37 5.85
CA LEU A 98 20.69 -9.05 5.99
C LEU A 98 21.43 -10.07 6.86
N ALA A 99 20.71 -10.72 7.79
CA ALA A 99 21.20 -11.82 8.61
C ALA A 99 20.06 -12.79 8.91
N VAL A 100 20.39 -14.04 9.24
CA VAL A 100 19.43 -15.02 9.75
C VAL A 100 18.87 -14.54 11.08
N GLY A 101 17.56 -14.68 11.28
CA GLY A 101 16.86 -14.18 12.45
C GLY A 101 15.51 -14.86 12.68
N PRO A 102 14.72 -14.35 13.64
CA PRO A 102 13.49 -15.00 14.08
C PRO A 102 12.36 -14.95 13.05
N VAL A 103 12.32 -13.92 12.20
CA VAL A 103 11.31 -13.78 11.13
C VAL A 103 11.75 -14.54 9.88
N LEU A 104 12.99 -14.29 9.42
CA LEU A 104 13.59 -14.86 8.23
C LEU A 104 14.79 -15.74 8.59
N SER A 105 14.66 -17.04 8.35
CA SER A 105 15.65 -18.07 8.72
C SER A 105 16.78 -18.26 7.69
N SER A 106 16.78 -17.49 6.60
CA SER A 106 17.82 -17.51 5.58
C SER A 106 18.07 -16.12 5.01
N THR A 107 19.21 -15.92 4.35
CA THR A 107 19.54 -14.70 3.59
C THR A 107 19.26 -14.83 2.10
N SER A 108 18.59 -15.92 1.69
CA SER A 108 18.12 -16.10 0.33
C SER A 108 17.02 -15.10 0.01
N GLN A 109 16.88 -14.75 -1.26
CA GLN A 109 15.78 -13.94 -1.72
C GLN A 109 14.44 -14.69 -1.55
N ILE A 110 13.45 -13.97 -1.06
CA ILE A 110 12.07 -14.43 -0.93
C ILE A 110 11.13 -13.47 -1.65
N THR A 111 9.95 -13.96 -2.00
CA THR A 111 8.85 -13.11 -2.50
C THR A 111 7.89 -12.85 -1.35
N VAL A 112 7.59 -11.59 -1.11
CA VAL A 112 6.74 -11.12 -0.02
C VAL A 112 5.46 -10.54 -0.58
N ARG A 113 4.32 -11.03 -0.06
CA ARG A 113 3.00 -10.38 -0.20
C ARG A 113 2.75 -9.58 1.08
N LEU A 114 2.53 -8.28 0.92
CA LEU A 114 2.29 -7.39 2.05
C LEU A 114 1.00 -7.78 2.76
N LEU A 115 1.10 -7.99 4.08
CA LEU A 115 -0.04 -8.40 4.89
C LEU A 115 -1.12 -7.32 4.97
N GLU A 116 -2.36 -7.81 5.05
CA GLU A 116 -3.58 -7.03 5.32
C GLU A 116 -3.93 -5.89 4.36
N ILE A 117 -3.28 -5.84 3.21
CA ILE A 117 -3.56 -4.84 2.17
C ILE A 117 -3.79 -5.51 0.83
N ASP A 118 -4.51 -4.85 -0.06
CA ASP A 118 -4.70 -5.30 -1.44
C ASP A 118 -4.63 -4.10 -2.38
N THR A 119 -3.73 -4.15 -3.35
CA THR A 119 -3.57 -3.08 -4.35
C THR A 119 -4.31 -3.41 -5.63
N PRO A 120 -4.77 -2.40 -6.41
CA PRO A 120 -5.34 -2.67 -7.71
C PRO A 120 -4.32 -3.35 -8.64
N GLU A 121 -4.70 -4.47 -9.23
CA GLU A 121 -3.75 -5.35 -9.93
C GLU A 121 -3.29 -4.83 -11.29
N THR A 122 -2.00 -4.99 -11.58
CA THR A 122 -1.39 -4.51 -12.83
C THR A 122 -0.84 -5.61 -13.72
N LYS A 123 -0.50 -6.78 -13.16
CA LYS A 123 0.33 -7.78 -13.86
C LYS A 123 -0.28 -9.16 -13.98
N GLN A 124 -1.55 -9.33 -13.61
CA GLN A 124 -2.25 -10.60 -13.78
C GLN A 124 -2.50 -10.88 -15.28
N PRO A 125 -1.98 -11.99 -15.84
CA PRO A 125 -2.20 -12.32 -17.24
C PRO A 125 -3.68 -12.54 -17.55
N GLY A 126 -4.18 -11.90 -18.61
CA GLY A 126 -5.57 -12.07 -19.06
C GLY A 126 -6.59 -11.19 -18.34
N THR A 127 -6.17 -10.29 -17.45
CA THR A 127 -7.04 -9.28 -16.84
C THR A 127 -6.65 -7.88 -17.32
N ALA A 128 -7.63 -6.96 -17.32
CA ALA A 128 -7.35 -5.55 -17.56
C ALA A 128 -6.60 -4.96 -16.37
N VAL A 129 -5.65 -4.06 -16.63
CA VAL A 129 -5.01 -3.25 -15.59
C VAL A 129 -6.10 -2.53 -14.80
N GLN A 130 -6.13 -2.76 -13.49
CA GLN A 130 -7.11 -2.14 -12.62
C GLN A 130 -6.80 -0.66 -12.44
N CYS A 131 -7.85 0.15 -12.30
CA CYS A 131 -7.69 1.57 -12.03
C CYS A 131 -6.81 1.80 -10.80
N TYR A 132 -5.83 2.69 -10.94
CA TYR A 132 -4.86 3.06 -9.89
C TYR A 132 -3.79 2.00 -9.58
N GLY A 133 -3.72 0.92 -10.36
CA GLY A 133 -2.70 -0.12 -10.16
C GLY A 133 -1.26 0.37 -10.43
N PRO A 134 -0.97 1.02 -11.58
CA PRO A 134 0.36 1.56 -11.84
C PRO A 134 0.83 2.54 -10.77
N GLU A 135 -0.08 3.36 -10.25
CA GLU A 135 0.15 4.31 -9.17
C GLU A 135 0.45 3.60 -7.85
N ALA A 136 -0.25 2.50 -7.54
CA ALA A 136 0.04 1.67 -6.37
C ALA A 136 1.43 1.02 -6.45
N SER A 137 1.77 0.43 -7.60
CA SER A 137 3.12 -0.08 -7.90
C SER A 137 4.20 1.00 -7.73
N ALA A 138 3.99 2.20 -8.28
CA ALA A 138 4.92 3.30 -8.17
C ALA A 138 5.04 3.81 -6.72
N ARG A 139 3.94 3.82 -5.96
CA ARG A 139 3.95 4.21 -4.55
C ARG A 139 4.75 3.24 -3.71
N LEU A 140 4.57 1.92 -3.89
CA LEU A 140 5.40 0.93 -3.19
C LEU A 140 6.88 1.13 -3.51
N ALA A 141 7.21 1.36 -4.80
CA ALA A 141 8.58 1.61 -5.21
C ALA A 141 9.19 2.86 -4.56
N ALA A 142 8.39 3.90 -4.33
CA ALA A 142 8.81 5.12 -3.65
C ALA A 142 8.97 4.94 -2.13
N LEU A 143 8.10 4.14 -1.49
CA LEU A 143 8.14 3.86 -0.05
C LEU A 143 9.24 2.87 0.33
N ALA A 144 9.58 1.94 -0.57
CA ALA A 144 10.57 0.89 -0.36
C ALA A 144 11.51 0.76 -1.58
N PRO A 145 12.40 1.73 -1.85
CA PRO A 145 13.27 1.70 -3.02
C PRO A 145 14.15 0.44 -3.09
N VAL A 146 14.47 -0.02 -4.30
CA VAL A 146 15.41 -1.14 -4.48
C VAL A 146 16.75 -0.79 -3.82
N GLY A 147 17.28 -1.72 -3.02
CA GLY A 147 18.51 -1.54 -2.26
C GLY A 147 18.35 -0.80 -0.92
N SER A 148 17.17 -0.27 -0.59
CA SER A 148 16.95 0.37 0.71
C SER A 148 16.78 -0.68 1.82
N PRO A 149 17.29 -0.41 3.03
CA PRO A 149 16.98 -1.22 4.20
C PRO A 149 15.51 -1.07 4.59
N VAL A 150 14.91 -2.18 5.01
CA VAL A 150 13.56 -2.25 5.56
C VAL A 150 13.56 -3.16 6.77
N TYR A 151 12.54 -3.01 7.61
CA TYR A 151 12.29 -3.89 8.74
C TYR A 151 11.03 -4.70 8.46
N VAL A 152 11.13 -6.02 8.61
CA VAL A 152 10.03 -6.97 8.37
C VAL A 152 9.50 -7.54 9.67
N VAL A 153 8.19 -7.72 9.73
CA VAL A 153 7.49 -8.35 10.86
C VAL A 153 6.50 -9.37 10.30
N ALA A 154 6.49 -10.57 10.88
CA ALA A 154 5.49 -11.59 10.59
C ALA A 154 4.31 -11.50 11.56
N ASP A 155 3.24 -12.18 11.19
CA ASP A 155 2.11 -12.48 12.06
C ASP A 155 2.08 -14.00 12.34
N ARG A 156 0.93 -14.54 12.73
CA ARG A 156 0.73 -15.95 13.08
C ARG A 156 1.15 -16.90 11.95
N GLU A 157 0.74 -16.63 10.72
CA GLU A 157 1.11 -17.42 9.53
C GLU A 157 2.04 -16.63 8.61
N ARG A 158 3.24 -17.17 8.39
CA ARG A 158 4.26 -16.50 7.57
C ARG A 158 4.12 -16.78 6.08
N THR A 159 3.37 -17.78 5.64
CA THR A 159 3.34 -18.15 4.21
C THR A 159 1.92 -18.38 3.73
N ASP A 160 1.62 -17.90 2.53
CA ASP A 160 0.35 -18.21 1.88
C ASP A 160 0.39 -19.55 1.12
N GLN A 161 -0.76 -19.96 0.58
CA GLN A 161 -0.91 -21.17 -0.23
C GLN A 161 -0.08 -21.18 -1.53
N TYR A 162 0.43 -20.03 -1.96
CA TYR A 162 1.29 -19.88 -3.15
C TYR A 162 2.78 -19.90 -2.80
N GLY A 163 3.13 -20.06 -1.53
CA GLY A 163 4.50 -20.09 -1.05
C GLY A 163 5.17 -18.71 -0.96
N ARG A 164 4.39 -17.62 -0.98
CA ARG A 164 4.92 -16.27 -0.70
C ARG A 164 4.99 -16.05 0.79
N ASP A 165 6.02 -15.36 1.25
CA ASP A 165 6.08 -14.91 2.64
C ASP A 165 5.10 -13.74 2.85
N LEU A 166 4.43 -13.72 4.00
CA LEU A 166 3.42 -12.78 4.42
C LEU A 166 4.01 -11.89 5.51
N LEU A 167 4.31 -10.63 5.18
CA LEU A 167 5.02 -9.73 6.08
C LEU A 167 4.44 -8.31 6.06
N TYR A 168 4.57 -7.62 7.19
CA TYR A 168 4.47 -6.16 7.28
C TYR A 168 5.86 -5.54 7.16
N LEU A 169 5.95 -4.36 6.55
CA LEU A 169 7.21 -3.67 6.33
C LEU A 169 7.21 -2.27 6.95
N TRP A 170 8.37 -1.85 7.45
CA TRP A 170 8.70 -0.49 7.83
C TRP A 170 9.96 -0.04 7.11
N ASP A 171 10.06 1.25 6.81
CA ASP A 171 11.27 1.84 6.25
C ASP A 171 12.34 2.12 7.34
N ALA A 172 13.49 2.61 6.90
CA ALA A 172 14.61 2.95 7.77
C ALA A 172 14.32 4.08 8.79
N GLN A 173 13.23 4.84 8.60
CA GLN A 173 12.77 5.87 9.53
C GLN A 173 11.71 5.33 10.50
N GLY A 174 11.39 4.03 10.43
CA GLY A 174 10.36 3.41 11.26
C GLY A 174 8.94 3.76 10.84
N ARG A 175 8.71 4.17 9.58
CA ARG A 175 7.37 4.42 9.04
C ARG A 175 6.84 3.15 8.39
N SER A 176 5.60 2.77 8.71
CA SER A 176 4.95 1.59 8.13
C SER A 176 4.65 1.80 6.64
N ILE A 177 5.10 0.86 5.82
CA ILE A 177 4.87 0.85 4.37
C ILE A 177 3.41 0.46 4.09
N ASN A 178 2.89 -0.58 4.76
CA ASN A 178 1.50 -1.02 4.61
C ASN A 178 0.51 0.12 4.91
N LEU A 179 0.73 0.81 6.04
CA LEU A 179 -0.10 1.96 6.42
C LEU A 179 0.03 3.12 5.44
N GLY A 180 1.25 3.45 5.01
CA GLY A 180 1.49 4.52 4.03
C GLY A 180 0.86 4.27 2.65
N LEU A 181 0.62 3.01 2.28
CA LEU A 181 -0.14 2.63 1.09
C LEU A 181 -1.65 2.83 1.29
N VAL A 182 -2.20 2.36 2.42
CA VAL A 182 -3.63 2.46 2.71
C VAL A 182 -4.06 3.90 2.96
N ASP A 183 -3.33 4.62 3.81
CA ASP A 183 -3.57 6.03 4.16
C ASP A 183 -3.52 6.95 2.92
N GLY A 184 -2.62 6.64 1.97
CA GLY A 184 -2.53 7.35 0.69
C GLY A 184 -3.60 6.96 -0.34
N GLY A 185 -4.46 5.97 -0.04
CA GLY A 185 -5.45 5.46 -0.97
C GLY A 185 -4.86 4.67 -2.14
N PHE A 186 -3.73 3.99 -1.95
CA PHE A 186 -3.10 3.12 -2.95
C PHE A 186 -3.46 1.65 -2.78
N ALA A 187 -3.91 1.26 -1.58
CA ALA A 187 -4.36 -0.08 -1.25
C ALA A 187 -5.65 -0.05 -0.44
N LYS A 188 -6.41 -1.13 -0.49
CA LYS A 188 -7.53 -1.43 0.42
C LYS A 188 -7.02 -2.20 1.62
N ALA A 189 -7.65 -2.04 2.78
CA ALA A 189 -7.40 -2.88 3.94
C ALA A 189 -8.21 -4.18 3.83
N VAL A 190 -7.55 -5.34 3.85
CA VAL A 190 -8.19 -6.65 3.69
C VAL A 190 -7.75 -7.57 4.80
N LEU A 191 -8.68 -8.25 5.47
CA LEU A 191 -8.34 -9.22 6.52
C LEU A 191 -8.02 -10.57 5.88
N TYR A 192 -6.85 -11.12 6.19
CA TYR A 192 -6.44 -12.47 5.80
C TYR A 192 -6.19 -13.31 7.05
N ALA A 193 -7.26 -13.83 7.65
CA ALA A 193 -7.17 -14.66 8.85
C ALA A 193 -6.25 -15.88 8.64
N PRO A 194 -5.48 -16.29 9.66
CA PRO A 194 -5.50 -15.78 11.03
C PRO A 194 -4.59 -14.56 11.23
N ASN A 195 -4.06 -13.93 10.18
CA ASN A 195 -3.24 -12.73 10.29
C ASN A 195 -4.15 -11.50 10.41
N ASP A 196 -4.09 -10.82 11.55
CA ASP A 196 -4.98 -9.72 11.94
C ASP A 196 -4.27 -8.63 12.76
N ARG A 197 -2.92 -8.67 12.86
CA ARG A 197 -2.14 -7.86 13.79
C ARG A 197 -2.36 -6.35 13.64
N TYR A 198 -2.61 -5.82 12.44
CA TYR A 198 -2.76 -4.39 12.20
C TYR A 198 -4.05 -4.00 11.47
N ILE A 199 -4.96 -4.95 11.21
CA ILE A 199 -6.15 -4.72 10.39
C ILE A 199 -7.02 -3.56 10.90
N THR A 200 -7.12 -3.40 12.22
CA THR A 200 -7.92 -2.33 12.84
C THR A 200 -7.37 -0.95 12.47
N VAL A 201 -6.06 -0.75 12.54
CA VAL A 201 -5.41 0.53 12.19
C VAL A 201 -5.48 0.78 10.70
N LEU A 202 -5.27 -0.26 9.89
CA LEU A 202 -5.37 -0.15 8.42
C LEU A 202 -6.79 0.20 7.98
N ARG A 203 -7.83 -0.39 8.58
CA ARG A 203 -9.23 -0.05 8.28
C ARG A 203 -9.57 1.40 8.66
N ALA A 204 -9.04 1.89 9.78
CA ALA A 204 -9.22 3.29 10.16
C ALA A 204 -8.57 4.23 9.12
N ALA A 205 -7.33 3.97 8.72
CA ALA A 205 -6.64 4.73 7.67
C ALA A 205 -7.38 4.67 6.33
N GLU A 206 -7.94 3.51 5.97
CA GLU A 206 -8.73 3.37 4.74
C GLU A 206 -10.00 4.24 4.78
N ALA A 207 -10.70 4.27 5.92
CA ALA A 207 -11.89 5.10 6.09
C ALA A 207 -11.58 6.60 5.96
N GLU A 208 -10.44 7.04 6.48
CA GLU A 208 -9.94 8.41 6.32
C GLU A 208 -9.56 8.72 4.87
N ALA A 209 -8.83 7.80 4.20
CA ALA A 209 -8.48 7.94 2.79
C ALA A 209 -9.72 8.03 1.89
N LYS A 210 -10.77 7.24 2.18
CA LYS A 210 -12.07 7.29 1.50
C LYS A 210 -12.74 8.66 1.70
N THR A 211 -12.83 9.11 2.96
CA THR A 211 -13.46 10.41 3.31
C THR A 211 -12.74 11.58 2.64
N ALA A 212 -11.41 11.54 2.62
CA ALA A 212 -10.57 12.55 1.99
C ALA A 212 -10.43 12.36 0.46
N ARG A 213 -11.07 11.34 -0.13
CA ARG A 213 -10.97 10.98 -1.56
C ARG A 213 -9.53 10.87 -2.06
N ARG A 214 -8.64 10.30 -1.24
CA ARG A 214 -7.23 10.09 -1.60
C ARG A 214 -7.10 8.93 -2.59
N GLY A 215 -6.09 9.02 -3.45
CA GLY A 215 -5.74 7.98 -4.41
C GLY A 215 -6.92 7.38 -5.17
N LEU A 216 -7.04 6.05 -5.13
CA LEU A 216 -8.06 5.28 -5.84
C LEU A 216 -9.49 5.73 -5.48
N TRP A 217 -9.72 6.20 -4.25
CA TRP A 217 -11.03 6.68 -3.79
C TRP A 217 -11.47 7.97 -4.47
N GLY A 218 -10.52 8.81 -4.88
CA GLY A 218 -10.77 10.02 -5.65
C GLY A 218 -10.75 9.78 -7.15
N ALA A 219 -9.77 9.01 -7.63
CA ALA A 219 -9.47 8.82 -9.04
C ALA A 219 -10.39 7.80 -9.75
N CYS A 220 -10.73 6.70 -9.08
CA CYS A 220 -11.48 5.61 -9.71
C CYS A 220 -13.00 5.74 -9.56
N ALA A 221 -13.48 6.60 -8.66
CA ALA A 221 -14.91 6.82 -8.43
C ALA A 221 -15.65 7.35 -9.67
N ALA A 222 -14.96 8.03 -10.60
CA ALA A 222 -15.54 8.47 -11.87
C ALA A 222 -15.69 7.33 -12.90
N SER A 223 -14.88 6.28 -12.80
CA SER A 223 -14.94 5.11 -13.68
C SER A 223 -16.12 4.18 -13.35
N ALA A 224 -16.58 4.20 -12.10
CA ALA A 224 -17.78 3.47 -11.68
C ALA A 224 -19.11 4.20 -12.03
N ALA A 225 -19.05 5.45 -12.51
CA ALA A 225 -20.21 6.34 -12.69
C ALA A 225 -20.45 6.77 -14.15
N ALA A 226 -19.96 6.02 -15.15
CA ALA A 226 -20.40 6.21 -16.53
C ALA A 226 -21.60 5.30 -16.83
N PRO A 227 -22.86 5.79 -16.82
CA PRO A 227 -23.95 4.99 -17.36
C PRO A 227 -23.72 4.81 -18.86
N ALA A 228 -23.80 3.57 -19.34
CA ALA A 228 -24.02 3.30 -20.75
C ALA A 228 -25.25 4.13 -21.20
N PRO A 229 -25.25 4.76 -22.39
CA PRO A 229 -26.40 5.52 -22.84
C PRO A 229 -27.62 4.60 -22.85
N ALA A 230 -28.62 4.96 -22.04
CA ALA A 230 -29.85 4.19 -21.90
C ALA A 230 -30.55 4.12 -23.26
N ALA A 231 -30.45 2.97 -23.94
CA ALA A 231 -31.45 2.59 -24.92
C ALA A 231 -32.77 2.43 -24.16
N ALA A 232 -33.76 3.24 -24.53
CA ALA A 232 -35.08 3.27 -23.93
C ALA A 232 -35.72 1.86 -23.94
N VAL A 233 -35.79 1.23 -22.77
CA VAL A 233 -36.68 0.08 -22.55
C VAL A 233 -37.91 0.59 -21.79
N ALA A 234 -39.05 0.42 -22.45
CA ALA A 234 -40.36 0.83 -21.98
C ALA A 234 -40.70 0.22 -20.62
N SER A 235 -41.37 1.03 -19.80
CA SER A 235 -41.89 0.72 -18.47
C SER A 235 -42.60 -0.64 -18.45
N ARG A 236 -42.14 -1.53 -17.57
CA ARG A 236 -42.84 -2.76 -17.22
C ARG A 236 -43.40 -2.60 -15.81
N ALA A 237 -44.68 -2.96 -15.67
CA ALA A 237 -45.51 -2.77 -14.47
C ALA A 237 -44.92 -3.40 -13.19
N PRO A 238 -45.24 -2.87 -11.99
CA PRO A 238 -44.72 -3.37 -10.73
C PRO A 238 -45.24 -4.77 -10.40
N VAL A 239 -44.34 -5.63 -9.94
CA VAL A 239 -44.64 -6.98 -9.41
C VAL A 239 -45.11 -6.82 -7.96
N PRO A 240 -46.18 -7.53 -7.51
CA PRO A 240 -46.70 -7.34 -6.17
C PRO A 240 -45.78 -7.97 -5.11
N VAL A 241 -45.50 -7.18 -4.07
CA VAL A 241 -44.78 -7.61 -2.87
C VAL A 241 -45.74 -8.40 -1.98
N VAL A 242 -45.39 -9.65 -1.67
CA VAL A 242 -46.12 -10.48 -0.69
C VAL A 242 -45.43 -10.31 0.68
N PRO A 243 -46.15 -9.99 1.77
CA PRO A 243 -45.56 -9.86 3.09
C PRO A 243 -45.18 -11.24 3.67
N ALA A 244 -44.04 -11.30 4.35
CA ALA A 244 -43.53 -12.49 5.03
C ALA A 244 -44.39 -12.87 6.25
N PRO A 245 -44.54 -14.17 6.58
CA PRO A 245 -45.35 -14.62 7.71
C PRO A 245 -44.66 -14.40 9.06
N GLU A 246 -45.49 -14.04 10.04
CA GLU A 246 -45.16 -13.72 11.42
C GLU A 246 -44.92 -15.01 12.23
N ALA A 247 -43.69 -15.53 12.25
CA ALA A 247 -43.32 -16.62 13.16
C ALA A 247 -41.81 -16.71 13.44
N ALA A 248 -41.37 -16.10 14.54
CA ALA A 248 -40.38 -16.65 15.50
C ALA A 248 -40.01 -15.57 16.54
N ARG A 249 -40.76 -15.49 17.64
CA ARG A 249 -40.28 -14.83 18.85
C ARG A 249 -39.39 -15.81 19.61
N GLY A 250 -38.08 -15.72 19.40
CA GLY A 250 -37.08 -16.49 20.13
C GLY A 250 -35.66 -16.14 19.72
N ASN A 251 -34.97 -15.33 20.54
CA ASN A 251 -33.51 -15.06 20.49
C ASN A 251 -32.85 -14.81 19.12
N CYS A 252 -33.61 -14.29 18.16
CA CYS A 252 -33.11 -13.96 16.82
C CYS A 252 -32.34 -12.63 16.84
N ASP A 253 -31.23 -12.56 16.12
CA ASP A 253 -30.42 -11.36 15.99
C ASP A 253 -31.15 -10.25 15.19
N PRO A 254 -31.22 -9.00 15.69
CA PRO A 254 -31.91 -7.89 15.03
C PRO A 254 -31.27 -7.43 13.71
N ALA A 255 -30.04 -7.83 13.38
CA ALA A 255 -29.40 -7.52 12.11
C ALA A 255 -30.07 -8.20 10.90
N TYR A 256 -30.91 -9.22 11.11
CA TYR A 256 -31.55 -10.01 10.06
C TYR A 256 -33.09 -10.00 10.21
N PRO A 257 -33.77 -8.92 9.80
CA PRO A 257 -35.19 -8.72 10.11
C PRO A 257 -36.14 -9.69 9.36
N THR A 258 -35.65 -10.37 8.33
CA THR A 258 -36.44 -11.27 7.49
C THR A 258 -36.20 -12.76 7.77
N VAL A 259 -35.18 -13.10 8.57
CA VAL A 259 -34.76 -14.49 8.84
C VAL A 259 -34.25 -14.60 10.29
N CYS A 260 -34.69 -15.63 11.03
CA CYS A 260 -34.23 -15.81 12.41
C CYS A 260 -32.87 -16.51 12.48
N ILE A 261 -31.84 -15.80 12.94
CA ILE A 261 -30.51 -16.34 13.25
C ILE A 261 -30.31 -16.30 14.77
N PRO A 262 -30.23 -17.45 15.47
CA PRO A 262 -30.14 -17.47 16.93
C PRO A 262 -28.77 -16.98 17.45
N ALA A 263 -28.74 -15.99 18.34
CA ALA A 263 -27.55 -15.66 19.13
C ALA A 263 -27.44 -16.57 20.38
N PRO A 264 -26.27 -16.86 20.99
CA PRO A 264 -24.88 -16.58 20.61
C PRO A 264 -24.05 -17.86 20.35
N LEU A 265 -23.49 -18.03 19.14
CA LEU A 265 -22.58 -19.13 18.74
C LEU A 265 -21.64 -18.65 17.60
N PRO A 266 -20.53 -19.37 17.28
CA PRO A 266 -19.42 -18.86 16.45
C PRO A 266 -19.83 -18.39 15.05
N ASP A 267 -18.99 -17.52 14.47
CA ASP A 267 -19.16 -16.86 13.17
C ASP A 267 -19.65 -17.83 12.08
N LEU A 268 -20.96 -17.81 11.80
CA LEU A 268 -21.60 -18.67 10.82
C LEU A 268 -21.35 -18.12 9.42
N ASP A 269 -20.99 -18.98 8.47
CA ASP A 269 -20.86 -18.59 7.06
C ASP A 269 -22.09 -18.97 6.21
N CYS A 270 -22.12 -18.50 4.97
CA CYS A 270 -23.23 -18.81 4.05
C CYS A 270 -23.37 -20.31 3.76
N GLY A 271 -22.32 -21.11 3.91
CA GLY A 271 -22.37 -22.57 3.74
C GLY A 271 -23.06 -23.28 4.91
N GLU A 272 -23.04 -22.68 6.10
CA GLU A 272 -23.54 -23.24 7.35
C GLU A 272 -25.02 -22.92 7.64
N ILE A 273 -25.61 -21.98 6.88
CA ILE A 273 -27.04 -21.66 6.96
C ILE A 273 -27.79 -22.08 5.69
N PRO A 274 -29.08 -22.47 5.77
CA PRO A 274 -29.88 -22.84 4.61
C PRO A 274 -30.41 -21.62 3.82
N HIS A 275 -30.18 -20.40 4.30
CA HIS A 275 -30.75 -19.17 3.74
C HIS A 275 -29.82 -18.51 2.72
N ARG A 276 -30.40 -17.95 1.65
CA ARG A 276 -29.68 -17.23 0.58
C ARG A 276 -30.45 -15.96 0.23
N ARG A 277 -29.74 -14.93 -0.24
CA ARG A 277 -30.29 -13.66 -0.73
C ARG A 277 -31.31 -13.04 0.22
N PHE A 278 -30.92 -12.86 1.48
CA PHE A 278 -31.76 -12.23 2.51
C PHE A 278 -31.27 -10.82 2.83
N ALA A 279 -32.15 -9.97 3.36
CA ALA A 279 -31.78 -8.60 3.70
C ALA A 279 -30.85 -8.58 4.92
N VAL A 280 -29.74 -7.83 4.80
CA VAL A 280 -28.74 -7.66 5.85
C VAL A 280 -28.66 -6.19 6.25
N LEU A 281 -28.74 -5.92 7.56
CA LEU A 281 -28.59 -4.59 8.12
C LEU A 281 -27.25 -4.45 8.84
N ALA A 282 -26.66 -3.26 8.77
CA ALA A 282 -25.46 -2.96 9.54
C ALA A 282 -25.79 -2.81 11.04
N PRO A 283 -24.90 -3.28 11.94
CA PRO A 283 -23.67 -4.02 11.67
C PRO A 283 -23.97 -5.48 11.31
N ASP A 284 -23.32 -6.02 10.26
CA ASP A 284 -23.43 -7.41 9.78
C ASP A 284 -22.42 -8.30 10.53
N PRO A 285 -22.80 -8.92 11.67
CA PRO A 285 -21.83 -9.49 12.59
C PRO A 285 -21.29 -10.84 12.11
N HIS A 286 -22.02 -11.51 11.20
CA HIS A 286 -21.65 -12.77 10.57
C HIS A 286 -21.11 -12.58 9.15
N ARG A 287 -20.98 -11.32 8.70
CA ARG A 287 -20.40 -10.96 7.40
C ARG A 287 -21.08 -11.65 6.22
N PHE A 288 -22.40 -11.87 6.30
CA PHE A 288 -23.15 -12.51 5.23
C PHE A 288 -23.25 -11.61 3.99
N ASP A 289 -23.15 -10.29 4.15
CA ASP A 289 -23.15 -9.25 3.11
C ASP A 289 -21.74 -8.65 2.96
N GLY A 290 -20.84 -9.45 2.39
CA GLY A 290 -19.43 -9.08 2.20
C GLY A 290 -19.19 -7.89 1.25
N ASN A 291 -20.16 -7.58 0.38
CA ASN A 291 -20.15 -6.45 -0.55
C ASN A 291 -20.95 -5.22 -0.05
N SER A 292 -21.64 -5.35 1.08
CA SER A 292 -22.40 -4.29 1.77
C SER A 292 -23.47 -3.64 0.88
N ASP A 293 -24.12 -4.42 0.03
CA ASP A 293 -25.20 -3.95 -0.84
C ASP A 293 -26.60 -4.15 -0.22
N GLY A 294 -26.65 -4.67 1.00
CA GLY A 294 -27.86 -4.95 1.77
C GLY A 294 -28.40 -6.37 1.56
N VAL A 295 -27.69 -7.23 0.83
CA VAL A 295 -28.13 -8.59 0.52
C VAL A 295 -27.07 -9.63 0.91
N GLY A 296 -27.41 -10.51 1.84
CA GLY A 296 -26.53 -11.56 2.33
C GLY A 296 -26.59 -12.86 1.52
N CYS A 297 -25.45 -13.54 1.41
CA CYS A 297 -25.30 -14.87 0.80
C CYS A 297 -25.87 -14.97 -0.63
N GLU A 298 -25.38 -14.10 -1.51
CA GLU A 298 -25.85 -14.00 -2.90
C GLU A 298 -25.27 -15.06 -3.84
N SER A 299 -24.02 -15.45 -3.62
CA SER A 299 -23.36 -16.55 -4.33
C SER A 299 -23.51 -17.82 -3.52
N GLY A 300 -24.49 -18.65 -3.89
CA GLY A 300 -24.64 -20.02 -3.39
C GLY A 300 -23.71 -20.99 -4.10
#